data_AF-A0A6C0NCR0-F1
#
_entry.id   AF-A0A6C0NCR0-F1
#
_cell.length_a   1.000
_cell.length_b   1.000
_cell.length_c   1.000
_cell.angle_alpha   90.00
_cell.angle_beta   90.00
_cell.angle_gamma   90.00
#
_symmetry.space_group_name_H-M   'P 1'
#
loop_
_entity.id
_entity.type
_entity.pdbx_description
1 polymer ?
#
loop_
_entity_poly.entity_id
_entity_poly.type
_entity_poly.pdbx_seq_one_letter_code
_entity_poly.pdbx_strand_id
1 'polypeptide(L)'
;MHINRTVPNCMVRYYSDLDDTGIWAYFEAYHTLRLICLSEVYLHDALKFVLKNSSNDLVYDFYVFLMFDESIDDLCSVISSDAMNHLNDKYYNKFEDEFNFDEKLLEQLGDFDIELMDNLPF
;
A
#
# COMPACT_ATOMS: atom_id res chain seq x y z
N MET A 1 13.45 24.17 10.33
CA MET A 1 14.17 22.88 10.39
C MET A 1 14.08 22.27 9.01
N HIS A 2 15.12 22.39 8.17
CA HIS A 2 15.09 21.88 6.81
C HIS A 2 15.32 20.37 6.84
N ILE A 3 14.24 19.60 6.69
CA ILE A 3 14.31 18.17 6.47
C ILE A 3 14.82 17.97 5.05
N ASN A 4 16.15 17.92 4.90
CA ASN A 4 16.80 17.51 3.66
C ASN A 4 16.82 15.97 3.62
N ARG A 5 15.63 15.37 3.64
CA ARG A 5 15.46 13.93 3.41
C ARG A 5 15.09 13.78 1.94
N THR A 6 15.89 13.00 1.22
CA THR A 6 15.64 12.61 -0.17
C THR A 6 14.35 11.80 -0.22
N VAL A 7 13.23 12.50 -0.28
CA VAL A 7 11.92 11.91 -0.48
C VAL A 7 11.86 11.44 -1.94
N PRO A 8 11.51 10.18 -2.22
CA PRO A 8 11.28 9.72 -3.58
C PRO A 8 10.31 10.64 -4.32
N ASN A 9 10.63 11.02 -5.57
CA ASN A 9 9.85 11.98 -6.35
C ASN A 9 8.34 11.65 -6.45
N CYS A 10 7.97 10.37 -6.38
CA CYS A 10 6.57 9.93 -6.39
C CYS A 10 5.78 10.41 -5.16
N MET A 11 6.43 10.68 -4.04
CA MET A 11 5.76 11.11 -2.81
C MET A 11 5.55 12.62 -2.74
N VAL A 12 6.30 13.42 -3.53
CA VAL A 12 6.20 14.89 -3.54
C VAL A 12 4.79 15.38 -3.86
N ARG A 13 4.03 14.62 -4.66
CA ARG A 13 2.61 14.88 -4.97
C ARG A 13 1.67 14.76 -3.77
N TYR A 14 2.00 13.93 -2.77
CA TYR A 14 1.18 13.74 -1.57
C TYR A 14 1.50 14.78 -0.50
N TYR A 15 2.76 15.18 -0.43
CA TYR A 15 3.19 16.21 0.52
C TYR A 15 2.68 17.62 0.17
N SER A 16 2.27 17.90 -1.08
CA SER A 16 1.82 19.25 -1.45
C SER A 16 0.49 19.66 -0.81
N ASP A 17 -0.34 18.68 -0.48
CA ASP A 17 -1.72 18.90 -0.03
C ASP A 17 -1.91 18.62 1.47
N LEU A 18 -0.86 18.13 2.16
CA LEU A 18 -0.88 17.80 3.57
C LEU A 18 -0.36 18.96 4.44
N ASP A 19 -0.95 19.12 5.62
CA ASP A 19 -0.40 20.00 6.65
C ASP A 19 0.83 19.37 7.33
N ASP A 20 1.57 20.16 8.13
CA ASP A 20 2.79 19.70 8.81
C ASP A 20 2.59 18.42 9.65
N THR A 21 1.36 18.19 10.15
CA THR A 21 1.02 17.00 10.96
C THR A 21 0.81 15.77 10.06
N GLY A 22 0.10 15.95 8.94
CA GLY A 22 -0.08 14.92 7.91
C GLY A 22 1.24 14.49 7.27
N ILE A 23 2.14 15.45 7.01
CA ILE A 23 3.50 15.19 6.49
C ILE A 23 4.27 14.28 7.47
N TRP A 24 4.15 14.53 8.79
CA TRP A 24 4.84 13.74 9.80
C TRP A 24 4.28 12.32 9.93
N ALA A 25 2.96 12.18 10.03
CA ALA A 25 2.29 10.88 10.10
C ALA A 25 2.62 10.01 8.87
N TYR A 26 2.65 10.63 7.69
CA TYR A 26 3.06 9.97 6.46
C TYR A 26 4.52 9.52 6.52
N PHE A 27 5.43 10.38 6.99
CA PHE A 27 6.84 10.02 7.11
C PHE A 27 7.06 8.83 8.06
N GLU A 28 6.35 8.79 9.18
CA GLU A 28 6.37 7.66 10.12
C GLU A 28 5.85 6.36 9.48
N ALA A 29 4.74 6.45 8.75
CA ALA A 29 4.20 5.31 8.01
C ALA A 29 5.18 4.82 6.93
N TYR A 30 5.74 5.71 6.13
CA TYR A 30 6.76 5.36 5.13
C TYR A 30 8.00 4.72 5.77
N HIS A 31 8.48 5.26 6.90
CA HIS A 31 9.61 4.70 7.61
C HIS A 31 9.30 3.28 8.12
N THR A 32 8.08 3.06 8.63
CA THR A 32 7.60 1.75 9.03
C THR A 32 7.63 0.77 7.87
N LEU A 33 7.07 1.16 6.71
CA LEU A 33 7.08 0.33 5.50
C LEU A 33 8.50 -0.01 5.04
N ARG A 34 9.42 0.96 5.08
CA ARG A 34 10.84 0.74 4.75
C ARG A 34 11.54 -0.26 5.69
N LEU A 35 11.10 -0.38 6.94
CA LEU A 35 11.68 -1.34 7.90
C LEU A 35 11.16 -2.76 7.70
N ILE A 36 9.94 -2.92 7.18
CA ILE A 36 9.30 -4.24 7.00
C ILE A 36 9.51 -4.81 5.60
N CYS A 37 9.64 -3.96 4.58
CA CYS A 37 9.92 -4.39 3.21
C CYS A 37 11.38 -4.83 3.05
N LEU A 38 11.56 -5.99 2.41
CA LEU A 38 12.88 -6.54 2.09
C LEU A 38 13.45 -5.93 0.79
N SER A 39 12.59 -5.41 -0.08
CA SER A 39 12.97 -4.76 -1.34
C SER A 39 12.50 -3.31 -1.38
N GLU A 40 13.46 -2.38 -1.40
CA GLU A 40 13.17 -0.95 -1.54
C GLU A 40 12.58 -0.60 -2.91
N VAL A 41 12.98 -1.32 -3.96
CA VAL A 41 12.44 -1.15 -5.32
C VAL A 41 10.96 -1.52 -5.33
N TYR A 42 10.62 -2.68 -4.75
CA TYR A 42 9.23 -3.13 -4.64
C TYR A 42 8.38 -2.13 -3.85
N LEU A 43 8.89 -1.67 -2.70
CA LEU A 43 8.20 -0.66 -1.90
C LEU A 43 7.91 0.61 -2.70
N HIS A 44 8.88 1.10 -3.48
CA HIS A 44 8.68 2.30 -4.29
C HIS A 44 7.64 2.09 -5.40
N ASP A 45 7.61 0.92 -6.01
CA ASP A 45 6.61 0.58 -7.03
C ASP A 45 5.22 0.44 -6.41
N ALA A 46 5.07 -0.30 -5.31
CA ALA A 46 3.83 -0.41 -4.56
C ALA A 46 3.28 0.96 -4.12
N LEU A 47 4.15 1.85 -3.64
CA LEU A 47 3.75 3.20 -3.24
C LEU A 47 3.22 4.05 -4.40
N LYS A 48 3.65 3.82 -5.66
CA LYS A 48 3.04 4.52 -6.81
C LYS A 48 1.58 4.14 -7.00
N PHE A 49 1.16 2.94 -6.58
CA PHE A 49 -0.22 2.48 -6.65
C PHE A 49 -1.00 2.88 -5.42
N VAL A 50 -0.48 2.53 -4.24
CA VAL A 50 -1.10 2.79 -2.94
C VAL A 50 -1.45 4.26 -2.79
N LEU A 51 -0.52 5.15 -3.14
CA LEU A 51 -0.72 6.56 -2.93
C LEU A 51 -1.84 7.12 -3.83
N LYS A 52 -2.12 6.54 -5.02
CA LYS A 52 -3.21 7.04 -5.89
C LYS A 52 -4.55 7.16 -5.16
N ASN A 53 -4.76 6.33 -4.14
CA ASN A 53 -5.90 6.41 -3.25
C ASN A 53 -5.53 7.29 -2.04
N SER A 54 -6.19 8.44 -1.89
CA SER A 54 -5.98 9.38 -0.78
C SER A 54 -6.55 8.86 0.54
N SER A 55 -5.91 7.84 1.10
CA SER A 55 -6.29 7.24 2.38
C SER A 55 -5.42 7.74 3.53
N ASN A 56 -6.00 7.70 4.75
CA ASN A 56 -5.37 8.18 5.97
C ASN A 56 -4.48 7.13 6.65
N ASP A 57 -4.45 5.88 6.16
CA ASP A 57 -3.63 4.80 6.73
C ASP A 57 -2.80 4.11 5.65
N LEU A 58 -1.66 4.74 5.33
CA LEU A 58 -0.72 4.27 4.31
C LEU A 58 -0.24 2.82 4.54
N VAL A 59 -0.12 2.38 5.80
CA VAL A 59 0.34 1.03 6.12
C VAL A 59 -0.76 0.01 5.81
N TYR A 60 -2.02 0.37 6.10
CA TYR A 60 -3.16 -0.44 5.71
C TYR A 60 -3.32 -0.50 4.18
N ASP A 61 -3.19 0.62 3.48
CA ASP A 61 -3.32 0.62 2.02
C ASP A 61 -2.23 -0.23 1.36
N PHE A 62 -1.01 -0.20 1.90
CA PHE A 62 0.06 -1.10 1.48
C PHE A 62 -0.27 -2.57 1.78
N TYR A 63 -0.86 -2.87 2.94
CA TYR A 63 -1.34 -4.21 3.25
C TYR A 63 -2.40 -4.69 2.25
N VAL A 64 -3.40 -3.86 1.94
CA VAL A 64 -4.42 -4.17 0.93
C VAL A 64 -3.75 -4.45 -0.43
N PHE A 65 -2.80 -3.61 -0.84
CA PHE A 65 -2.04 -3.83 -2.08
C PHE A 65 -1.34 -5.20 -2.08
N LEU A 66 -0.64 -5.57 -1.00
CA LEU A 66 0.01 -6.88 -0.89
C LEU A 66 -0.98 -8.05 -1.04
N MET A 67 -2.20 -7.93 -0.52
CA MET A 67 -3.20 -9.00 -0.58
C MET A 67 -3.75 -9.23 -2.00
N PHE A 68 -3.65 -8.23 -2.88
CA PHE A 68 -4.13 -8.29 -4.27
C PHE A 68 -3.01 -8.37 -5.31
N ASP A 69 -1.74 -8.28 -4.90
CA ASP A 69 -0.61 -8.26 -5.82
C ASP A 69 -0.25 -9.67 -6.31
N GLU A 70 -0.89 -10.06 -7.42
CA GLU A 70 -0.64 -11.34 -8.09
C GLU A 70 0.75 -11.45 -8.72
N SER A 71 1.52 -10.35 -8.80
CA SER A 71 2.88 -10.38 -9.34
C SER A 71 3.90 -11.00 -8.36
N ILE A 72 3.49 -11.24 -7.11
CA ILE A 72 4.32 -11.83 -6.08
C ILE A 72 4.02 -13.32 -5.91
N ASP A 73 4.89 -14.16 -6.46
CA ASP A 73 4.81 -15.61 -6.26
C ASP A 73 5.09 -16.03 -4.80
N ASP A 74 5.97 -15.30 -4.11
CA ASP A 74 6.32 -15.53 -2.71
C ASP A 74 6.36 -14.23 -1.91
N LEU A 75 5.35 -14.02 -1.07
CA LEU A 75 5.23 -12.84 -0.22
C LEU A 75 6.44 -12.69 0.73
N CYS A 76 7.07 -13.80 1.13
CA CYS A 76 8.27 -13.77 1.97
C CYS A 76 9.51 -13.21 1.24
N SER A 77 9.45 -13.03 -0.09
CA SER A 77 10.51 -12.39 -0.87
C SER A 77 10.46 -10.86 -0.83
N VAL A 78 9.31 -10.27 -0.49
CA VAL A 78 9.08 -8.82 -0.49
C VAL A 78 8.90 -8.24 0.91
N ILE A 79 8.37 -9.02 1.86
CA ILE A 79 8.16 -8.64 3.25
C ILE A 79 8.61 -9.78 4.17
N SER A 80 9.18 -9.46 5.33
CA SER A 80 9.55 -10.51 6.28
C SER A 80 8.31 -11.20 6.82
N SER A 81 8.38 -12.51 7.06
CA SER A 81 7.25 -13.29 7.57
C SER A 81 6.74 -12.76 8.92
N ASP A 82 7.66 -12.32 9.81
CA ASP A 82 7.29 -11.71 11.09
C ASP A 82 6.51 -10.40 10.90
N ALA A 83 6.93 -9.55 9.97
CA ALA A 83 6.21 -8.33 9.68
C ALA A 83 4.85 -8.60 9.04
N MET A 84 4.77 -9.59 8.16
CA MET A 84 3.50 -9.99 7.55
C MET A 84 2.52 -10.54 8.60
N ASN A 85 2.99 -11.34 9.56
CA ASN A 85 2.18 -11.80 10.69
C ASN A 85 1.64 -10.62 11.51
N HIS A 86 2.49 -9.63 11.80
CA HIS A 86 2.05 -8.42 12.50
C HIS A 86 1.03 -7.60 11.71
N LEU A 87 1.17 -7.50 10.39
CA LEU A 87 0.17 -6.82 9.55
C LEU A 87 -1.16 -7.58 9.55
N ASN A 88 -1.13 -8.92 9.44
CA ASN A 88 -2.33 -9.76 9.54
C ASN A 88 -3.02 -9.59 10.90
N ASP A 89 -2.29 -9.70 12.02
CA ASP A 89 -2.87 -9.52 13.36
C ASP A 89 -3.56 -8.15 13.52
N LYS A 90 -3.03 -7.12 12.87
CA LYS A 90 -3.54 -5.75 12.97
C LYS A 90 -4.71 -5.47 12.01
N TYR A 91 -4.65 -5.98 10.79
CA TYR A 91 -5.50 -5.51 9.69
C TYR A 91 -6.39 -6.58 9.08
N TYR A 92 -6.18 -7.87 9.35
CA TYR A 92 -6.93 -8.96 8.72
C TYR A 92 -8.45 -8.81 8.89
N ASN A 93 -8.92 -8.57 10.12
CA ASN A 93 -10.36 -8.40 10.36
C ASN A 93 -10.93 -7.19 9.61
N LYS A 94 -10.18 -6.08 9.56
CA LYS A 94 -10.60 -4.88 8.84
C LYS A 94 -10.69 -5.15 7.32
N PHE A 95 -9.71 -5.86 6.80
CA PHE A 95 -9.67 -6.27 5.40
C PHE A 95 -10.83 -7.20 5.05
N GLU A 96 -11.07 -8.24 5.85
CA GLU A 96 -12.21 -9.15 5.69
C GLU A 96 -13.55 -8.41 5.75
N ASP A 97 -13.70 -7.44 6.66
CA ASP A 97 -14.92 -6.63 6.76
C ASP A 97 -15.13 -5.73 5.53
N GLU A 98 -14.06 -5.13 4.99
CA GLU A 98 -14.10 -4.20 3.85
C GLU A 98 -14.26 -4.91 2.50
N PHE A 99 -13.59 -6.04 2.33
CA PHE A 99 -13.57 -6.80 1.07
C PHE A 99 -14.49 -8.01 1.10
N ASN A 100 -15.20 -8.24 2.21
CA ASN A 100 -16.12 -9.34 2.53
C ASN A 100 -16.50 -10.11 1.28
N PHE A 101 -15.66 -11.10 0.96
CA PHE A 101 -15.77 -11.88 -0.25
C PHE A 101 -16.95 -12.83 -0.05
N ASP A 102 -18.17 -12.33 -0.26
CA ASP A 102 -19.30 -13.20 -0.55
C ASP A 102 -18.82 -14.09 -1.70
N GLU A 103 -18.64 -15.39 -1.47
CA GLU A 103 -18.10 -16.37 -2.44
C GLU A 103 -18.79 -16.30 -3.82
N LYS A 104 -19.99 -15.70 -3.89
CA LYS A 104 -20.75 -15.43 -5.12
C LYS A 104 -20.20 -14.32 -6.01
N LEU A 105 -19.37 -13.41 -5.49
CA LEU A 105 -18.82 -12.27 -6.25
C LEU A 105 -17.45 -12.59 -6.86
N LEU A 106 -16.68 -13.50 -6.24
CA LEU A 106 -15.40 -13.99 -6.75
C LEU A 106 -15.54 -14.75 -8.09
N GLU A 107 -16.68 -15.41 -8.35
CA GLU A 107 -16.96 -16.01 -9.67
C GLU A 107 -17.15 -14.97 -10.80
N GLN A 108 -17.38 -13.69 -10.47
CA GLN A 108 -17.48 -12.61 -11.46
C GLN A 108 -16.17 -11.85 -11.70
N LEU A 109 -15.17 -12.04 -10.82
CA LEU A 109 -13.87 -11.35 -10.89
C LEU A 109 -12.78 -12.19 -11.56
N GLY A 110 -13.16 -13.20 -12.35
CA GLY A 110 -12.25 -14.07 -13.09
C GLY A 110 -11.47 -13.42 -14.23
N ASP A 111 -11.39 -12.09 -14.28
CA ASP A 111 -10.53 -11.31 -15.16
C ASP A 111 -10.47 -9.88 -14.60
N PHE A 112 -9.61 -9.65 -13.60
CA PHE A 112 -9.27 -8.28 -13.19
C PHE A 112 -8.33 -7.71 -14.26
N ASP A 113 -8.91 -7.11 -15.29
CA ASP A 113 -8.18 -6.57 -16.42
C ASP A 113 -7.50 -5.24 -16.02
N ILE A 114 -6.17 -5.29 -15.86
CA ILE A 114 -5.32 -4.16 -15.44
C ILE A 114 -5.50 -2.96 -16.38
N GLU A 115 -5.87 -3.17 -17.65
CA GLU A 115 -6.14 -2.11 -18.63
C GLU A 115 -7.38 -1.24 -18.27
N LEU A 116 -8.28 -1.75 -17.42
CA LEU A 116 -9.49 -1.02 -17.00
C LEU A 116 -9.18 0.03 -15.93
N MET A 117 -8.11 -0.16 -15.13
CA MET A 117 -7.65 0.83 -14.14
C MET A 117 -6.99 2.06 -14.78
N ASP A 118 -6.42 1.93 -15.98
CA ASP A 118 -5.85 3.06 -16.74
C ASP A 118 -6.91 3.97 -17.38
N ASN A 119 -8.19 3.56 -17.37
CA ASN A 119 -9.31 4.29 -17.95
C ASN A 119 -10.21 5.01 -16.92
N LEU A 120 -9.84 5.01 -15.64
CA LEU A 120 -10.56 5.80 -14.64
C LEU A 120 -10.30 7.30 -14.88
N PRO A 121 -11.35 8.15 -14.90
CA PRO A 121 -11.23 9.55 -15.26
C PRO A 121 -10.37 10.34 -14.25
N PHE A 122 -9.50 11.18 -14.80
CA PHE A 122 -8.52 12.03 -14.10
C PHE A 122 -9.11 12.97 -13.06
#